data_AF-A0AAD6YIL9-F1
#
_entry.id   AF-A0AAD6YIL9-F1
#
_cell.length_a   1.000
_cell.length_b   1.000
_cell.length_c   1.000
_cell.angle_alpha   90.00
_cell.angle_beta   90.00
_cell.angle_gamma   90.00
#
_symmetry.space_group_name_H-M   'P 1'
#
loop_
_entity.id
_entity.type
_entity.pdbx_description
1 polymer ?
#
loop_
_entity_poly.entity_id
_entity_poly.type
_entity_poly.pdbx_seq_one_letter_code
_entity_poly.pdbx_strand_id
1 'polypeptide(L)'
;MDNSKNDPAKGPQSSSSSRATALGKPVDSILTVNPETLTIKYRSVGEPEDGGGESHFAVVPFPKRYEDAVSDALKLLGRYMAHPTADQVFLKCLATNAVPEGDGILVWAEFDPANWALAVQPGGHVQVFEKRHQMPSPSQDLFWDGPIYLVFGKTEYSLTAWTKSEQYLMINRPKNYAEAVGRARDAAYKRSNLPQVKPVANPATTLKFYIFDDEHLTRWFAIPPAAATDDALWKEAVPGPLGILGVIAT
;
A
#
# COMPACT_ATOMS: atom_id res chain seq x y z
N MET A 1 80.41 -13.07 15.23
CA MET A 1 79.21 -13.65 14.60
C MET A 1 78.15 -12.58 14.69
N ASP A 2 78.07 -11.81 13.62
CA ASP A 2 77.25 -10.61 13.51
C ASP A 2 76.59 -10.73 12.14
N ASN A 3 75.27 -10.90 12.12
CA ASN A 3 74.47 -11.07 10.90
C ASN A 3 73.13 -10.37 11.18
N SER A 4 72.94 -9.19 10.61
CA SER A 4 72.41 -8.95 9.25
C SER A 4 70.88 -8.86 9.21
N LYS A 5 70.44 -7.65 8.83
CA LYS A 5 69.36 -7.34 7.89
C LYS A 5 67.91 -7.56 8.37
N ASN A 6 67.28 -6.44 8.74
CA ASN A 6 65.86 -6.21 8.48
C ASN A 6 65.74 -5.18 7.35
N ASP A 7 65.23 -5.62 6.20
CA ASP A 7 64.76 -4.77 5.10
C ASP A 7 63.27 -4.42 5.31
N PRO A 8 62.84 -3.21 4.89
CA PRO A 8 61.47 -2.73 5.07
C PRO A 8 60.53 -3.19 3.94
N ALA A 9 59.39 -3.77 4.30
CA ALA A 9 58.33 -4.10 3.36
C ALA A 9 57.46 -2.86 3.05
N LYS A 10 57.40 -2.58 1.75
CA LYS A 10 56.57 -1.59 1.02
C LYS A 10 55.13 -1.49 1.55
N GLY A 11 54.71 -0.27 1.88
CA GLY A 11 53.30 0.10 1.98
C GLY A 11 52.66 0.27 0.58
N PRO A 12 51.38 -0.09 0.40
CA PRO A 12 50.68 0.15 -0.85
C PRO A 12 50.34 1.64 -1.03
N GLN A 13 50.60 2.13 -2.24
CA GLN A 13 50.28 3.48 -2.71
C GLN A 13 48.77 3.72 -2.69
N SER A 14 48.33 4.76 -1.98
CA SER A 14 46.99 5.33 -2.14
C SER A 14 46.96 6.19 -3.40
N SER A 15 46.43 5.65 -4.51
CA SER A 15 46.04 6.46 -5.66
C SER A 15 44.62 7.00 -5.43
N SER A 16 44.57 8.23 -4.94
CA SER A 16 43.41 9.10 -4.99
C SER A 16 43.06 9.40 -6.46
N SER A 17 42.05 8.70 -6.99
CA SER A 17 41.39 9.06 -8.26
C SER A 17 40.08 9.76 -7.94
N SER A 18 40.15 11.09 -7.84
CA SER A 18 38.99 11.97 -7.77
C SER A 18 38.30 11.97 -9.13
N ARG A 19 37.37 11.03 -9.35
CA ARG A 19 36.44 11.09 -10.47
C ARG A 19 35.27 11.96 -10.05
N ALA A 20 35.37 13.25 -10.37
CA ALA A 20 34.24 14.16 -10.33
C ALA A 20 33.19 13.65 -11.33
N THR A 21 32.18 12.95 -10.83
CA THR A 21 30.99 12.62 -11.61
C THR A 21 30.28 13.94 -11.87
N ALA A 22 30.17 14.27 -13.16
CA ALA A 22 29.49 15.46 -13.64
C ALA A 22 28.10 15.56 -12.99
N LEU A 23 27.88 16.67 -12.28
CA LEU A 23 26.57 17.15 -11.90
C LEU A 23 25.69 17.11 -13.15
N GLY A 24 24.73 16.18 -13.16
CA GLY A 24 23.64 16.20 -14.12
C GLY A 24 22.99 17.58 -14.01
N LYS A 25 22.99 18.31 -15.12
CA LYS A 25 22.26 19.57 -15.21
C LYS A 25 20.82 19.31 -14.78
N PRO A 26 20.19 20.18 -13.97
CA PRO A 26 18.76 20.07 -13.72
C PRO A 26 18.07 20.03 -15.08
N VAL A 27 17.34 18.95 -15.34
CA VAL A 27 16.43 18.90 -16.47
C VAL A 27 15.30 19.82 -16.07
N ASP A 28 15.43 21.10 -16.41
CA ASP A 28 14.33 22.04 -16.47
C ASP A 28 13.35 21.53 -17.54
N SER A 29 12.58 20.51 -17.17
CA SER A 29 11.36 20.12 -17.87
C SER A 29 10.31 21.16 -17.51
N ILE A 30 10.56 22.42 -17.88
CA ILE A 30 9.52 23.42 -17.99
C ILE A 30 8.66 22.90 -19.14
N LEU A 31 7.59 22.19 -18.77
CA LEU A 31 6.47 21.93 -19.67
C LEU A 31 6.02 23.29 -20.17
N THR A 32 6.44 23.65 -21.38
CA THR A 32 5.88 24.78 -22.10
C THR A 32 4.43 24.44 -22.36
N VAL A 33 3.54 24.86 -21.45
CA VAL A 33 2.10 24.69 -21.60
C VAL A 33 1.71 25.56 -22.80
N ASN A 34 1.42 24.94 -23.93
CA ASN A 34 0.82 25.63 -25.06
C ASN A 34 -0.59 26.05 -24.64
N PRO A 35 -0.89 27.36 -24.48
CA PRO A 35 -2.20 27.82 -24.03
C PRO A 35 -3.31 27.52 -25.04
N GLU A 36 -2.98 27.09 -26.25
CA GLU A 36 -3.95 26.78 -27.31
C GLU A 36 -4.52 25.36 -27.21
N THR A 37 -3.90 24.46 -26.46
CA THR A 37 -4.45 23.12 -26.23
C THR A 37 -5.01 23.05 -24.81
N LEU A 38 -6.27 23.47 -24.66
CA LEU A 38 -7.09 23.26 -23.46
C LEU A 38 -7.12 21.77 -23.13
N THR A 39 -6.14 21.30 -22.36
CA THR A 39 -5.92 19.89 -22.04
C THR A 39 -5.78 19.72 -20.54
N ILE A 40 -6.00 18.51 -20.05
CA ILE A 40 -5.76 18.14 -18.66
C ILE A 40 -4.96 16.85 -18.63
N LYS A 41 -4.07 16.72 -17.64
CA LYS A 41 -3.29 15.51 -17.43
C LYS A 41 -3.88 14.70 -16.28
N TYR A 42 -4.42 13.53 -16.61
CA TYR A 42 -4.80 12.53 -15.63
C TYR A 42 -3.59 11.72 -15.21
N ARG A 43 -3.53 11.41 -13.92
CA ARG A 43 -2.60 10.44 -13.33
C ARG A 43 -3.41 9.35 -12.65
N SER A 44 -3.25 8.10 -13.08
CA SER A 44 -3.57 6.95 -12.25
C SER A 44 -2.31 6.62 -11.45
N VAL A 45 -2.46 6.50 -10.14
CA VAL A 45 -1.40 5.94 -9.30
C VAL A 45 -1.87 4.54 -8.97
N GLY A 46 -1.23 3.55 -9.62
CA GLY A 46 -1.26 2.18 -9.09
C GLY A 46 -0.73 2.23 -7.67
N GLU A 47 -1.37 1.50 -6.76
CA GLU A 47 -0.95 1.50 -5.37
C GLU A 47 0.55 1.22 -5.30
N PRO A 48 1.30 1.95 -4.48
CA PRO A 48 2.69 1.62 -4.25
C PRO A 48 2.73 0.36 -3.37
N GLU A 49 2.36 -0.80 -3.92
CA GLU A 49 2.41 -2.09 -3.20
C GLU A 49 3.83 -2.40 -2.69
N ASP A 50 4.88 -1.77 -3.24
CA ASP A 50 6.27 -1.93 -2.78
C ASP A 50 7.16 -0.70 -3.07
N GLY A 51 6.62 0.53 -3.00
CA GLY A 51 7.41 1.74 -3.28
C GLY A 51 7.88 1.88 -4.74
N GLY A 52 7.16 1.27 -5.68
CA GLY A 52 7.48 1.30 -7.10
C GLY A 52 6.28 1.16 -8.05
N GLY A 53 5.07 1.50 -7.60
CA GLY A 53 3.88 1.46 -8.47
C GLY A 53 4.08 2.31 -9.72
N GLU A 54 3.95 1.70 -10.91
CA GLU A 54 4.04 2.45 -12.17
C GLU A 54 2.93 3.49 -12.20
N SER A 55 3.31 4.77 -12.32
CA SER A 55 2.35 5.84 -12.53
C SER A 55 1.97 5.90 -14.00
N HIS A 56 0.67 5.72 -14.30
CA HIS A 56 0.15 5.84 -15.64
C HIS A 56 -0.48 7.22 -15.85
N PHE A 57 -0.23 7.82 -17.02
CA PHE A 57 -0.71 9.16 -17.34
C PHE A 57 -1.51 9.15 -18.64
N ALA A 58 -2.55 9.99 -18.69
CA ALA A 58 -3.28 10.29 -19.89
C ALA A 58 -3.40 11.81 -20.04
N VAL A 59 -3.34 12.31 -21.28
CA VAL A 59 -3.60 13.72 -21.59
C VAL A 59 -4.81 13.76 -22.50
N VAL A 60 -5.83 14.53 -22.10
CA VAL A 60 -7.09 14.63 -22.83
C VAL A 60 -7.49 16.10 -23.01
N PRO A 61 -8.40 16.39 -23.95
CA PRO A 61 -9.06 17.70 -24.00
C PRO A 61 -9.69 18.06 -22.66
N PHE A 62 -9.66 19.32 -22.28
CA PHE A 62 -10.18 19.79 -21.00
C PHE A 62 -11.69 19.56 -20.92
N PRO A 63 -12.15 18.65 -20.04
CA PRO A 63 -13.57 18.33 -19.94
C PRO A 63 -14.30 19.48 -19.26
N LYS A 64 -15.48 19.83 -19.78
CA LYS A 64 -16.31 20.92 -19.23
C LYS A 64 -17.05 20.51 -17.97
N ARG A 65 -17.22 19.20 -17.75
CA ARG A 65 -17.97 18.62 -16.64
C ARG A 65 -17.17 17.52 -15.95
N TYR A 66 -17.46 17.30 -14.67
CA TYR A 66 -16.88 16.21 -13.89
C TYR A 66 -17.19 14.84 -14.52
N GLU A 67 -18.42 14.63 -14.99
CA GLU A 67 -18.84 13.34 -15.57
C GLU A 67 -18.04 12.99 -16.82
N ASP A 68 -17.74 13.99 -17.66
CA ASP A 68 -16.91 13.83 -18.85
C ASP A 68 -15.47 13.45 -18.46
N ALA A 69 -14.95 14.08 -17.40
CA ALA A 69 -13.62 13.79 -16.88
C ALA A 69 -13.49 12.35 -16.37
N VAL A 70 -14.51 11.87 -15.63
CA VAL A 70 -14.59 10.48 -15.16
C VAL A 70 -14.70 9.52 -16.33
N SER A 71 -15.52 9.84 -17.34
CA SER A 71 -15.67 9.00 -18.54
C SER A 71 -14.34 8.85 -19.29
N ASP A 72 -13.61 9.95 -19.50
CA ASP A 72 -12.30 9.94 -20.14
C ASP A 72 -11.26 9.17 -19.32
N ALA A 73 -11.25 9.37 -18.00
CA ALA A 73 -10.37 8.66 -17.08
C ALA A 73 -10.61 7.14 -17.13
N LEU A 74 -11.86 6.69 -17.09
CA LEU A 74 -12.21 5.27 -17.21
C LEU A 74 -11.83 4.69 -18.57
N LYS A 75 -12.09 5.43 -19.65
CA LYS A 75 -11.77 4.98 -21.00
C LYS A 75 -10.27 4.76 -21.22
N LEU A 76 -9.43 5.63 -20.65
CA LEU A 76 -7.99 5.63 -20.90
C LEU A 76 -7.17 4.90 -19.83
N LEU A 77 -7.60 5.01 -18.57
CA LEU A 77 -6.88 4.47 -17.41
C LEU A 77 -7.60 3.27 -16.77
N GLY A 78 -8.85 2.98 -17.13
CA GLY A 78 -9.64 1.90 -16.51
C GLY A 78 -9.04 0.51 -16.67
N ARG A 79 -8.22 0.26 -17.71
CA ARG A 79 -7.48 -1.00 -17.87
C ARG A 79 -6.42 -1.26 -16.79
N TYR A 80 -6.10 -0.24 -15.99
CA TYR A 80 -5.15 -0.31 -14.88
C TYR A 80 -5.83 -0.24 -13.51
N MET A 81 -7.17 -0.29 -13.46
CA MET A 81 -7.96 -0.25 -12.22
C MET A 81 -8.57 -1.62 -11.93
N ALA A 82 -8.89 -1.90 -10.67
CA ALA A 82 -9.53 -3.16 -10.30
C ALA A 82 -11.03 -3.16 -10.67
N HIS A 83 -11.74 -2.06 -10.40
CA HIS A 83 -13.16 -1.89 -10.70
C HIS A 83 -13.41 -0.56 -11.45
N PRO A 84 -13.16 -0.51 -12.78
CA PRO A 84 -13.27 0.72 -13.56
C PRO A 84 -14.73 1.10 -13.87
N THR A 85 -15.50 1.49 -12.86
CA THR A 85 -16.86 2.00 -13.01
C THR A 85 -16.99 3.43 -12.48
N ALA A 86 -17.95 4.20 -13.01
CA ALA A 86 -18.09 5.63 -12.70
C ALA A 86 -18.45 5.90 -11.22
N ASP A 87 -19.12 4.96 -10.58
CA ASP A 87 -19.48 5.02 -9.16
C ASP A 87 -18.30 4.68 -8.23
N GLN A 88 -17.34 3.90 -8.71
CA GLN A 88 -16.14 3.49 -7.97
C GLN A 88 -14.93 4.38 -8.23
N VAL A 89 -15.06 5.43 -9.05
CA VAL A 89 -13.95 6.35 -9.32
C VAL A 89 -14.28 7.74 -8.76
N PHE A 90 -13.25 8.40 -8.23
CA PHE A 90 -13.31 9.81 -7.87
C PHE A 90 -12.01 10.52 -8.23
N LEU A 91 -12.12 11.83 -8.45
CA LEU A 91 -11.01 12.66 -8.92
C LEU A 91 -10.53 13.58 -7.80
N LYS A 92 -9.22 13.74 -7.67
CA LYS A 92 -8.59 14.76 -6.82
C LYS A 92 -7.82 15.75 -7.68
N CYS A 93 -7.82 17.02 -7.29
CA CYS A 93 -7.00 18.04 -7.92
C CYS A 93 -5.76 18.32 -7.09
N LEU A 94 -4.71 18.82 -7.74
CA LEU A 94 -3.49 19.23 -7.07
C LEU A 94 -3.73 20.54 -6.31
N ALA A 95 -3.68 20.50 -4.98
CA ALA A 95 -4.06 21.63 -4.12
C ALA A 95 -2.96 22.68 -4.02
N THR A 96 -1.71 22.24 -3.92
CA THR A 96 -0.55 23.13 -3.82
C THR A 96 0.68 22.47 -4.44
N ASN A 97 1.42 23.24 -5.25
CA ASN A 97 2.78 22.92 -5.65
C ASN A 97 3.74 23.44 -4.57
N ALA A 98 3.74 22.84 -3.38
CA ALA A 98 4.74 23.22 -2.39
C ALA A 98 6.09 22.61 -2.80
N VAL A 99 6.92 23.40 -3.49
CA VAL A 99 8.37 23.18 -3.46
C VAL A 99 9.07 24.51 -3.19
N PRO A 100 9.51 24.72 -1.95
CA PRO A 100 10.72 25.50 -1.72
C PRO A 100 11.78 24.50 -1.24
N GLU A 101 12.59 24.01 -2.17
CA GLU A 101 13.85 23.29 -1.92
C GLU A 101 13.75 21.86 -1.32
N GLY A 102 13.14 20.91 -2.04
CA GLY A 102 13.20 19.47 -1.68
C GLY A 102 12.35 18.58 -2.59
N ASP A 103 12.37 17.26 -2.35
CA ASP A 103 11.46 16.27 -2.96
C ASP A 103 10.00 16.65 -2.62
N GLY A 104 9.40 17.49 -3.44
CA GLY A 104 8.12 18.11 -3.19
C GLY A 104 7.02 17.11 -2.86
N ILE A 105 6.39 17.28 -1.69
CA ILE A 105 5.19 16.52 -1.34
C ILE A 105 4.03 17.10 -2.15
N LEU A 106 3.50 16.31 -3.08
CA LEU A 106 2.29 16.66 -3.82
C LEU A 106 1.08 16.49 -2.89
N VAL A 107 0.38 17.59 -2.60
CA VAL A 107 -0.85 17.57 -1.81
C VAL A 107 -2.05 17.54 -2.74
N TRP A 108 -2.86 16.48 -2.65
CA TRP A 108 -4.07 16.29 -3.45
C TRP A 108 -5.30 16.59 -2.61
N ALA A 109 -6.21 17.42 -3.13
CA ALA A 109 -7.47 17.76 -2.47
C ALA A 109 -8.65 17.07 -3.16
N GLU A 110 -9.57 16.57 -2.34
CA GLU A 110 -10.92 16.21 -2.76
C GLU A 110 -11.76 17.48 -2.92
N PHE A 111 -12.68 17.48 -3.88
CA PHE A 111 -13.59 18.58 -4.13
C PHE A 111 -14.96 18.03 -4.53
N ASP A 112 -16.01 18.82 -4.29
CA ASP A 112 -17.37 18.50 -4.72
C ASP A 112 -17.42 18.48 -6.27
N PRO A 113 -17.91 17.42 -6.92
CA PRO A 113 -18.10 17.37 -8.37
C PRO A 113 -18.80 18.59 -8.97
N ALA A 114 -19.74 19.21 -8.24
CA ALA A 114 -20.43 20.43 -8.66
C ALA A 114 -19.49 21.64 -8.83
N ASN A 115 -18.34 21.61 -8.15
CA ASN A 115 -17.31 22.65 -8.20
C ASN A 115 -16.18 22.36 -9.20
N TRP A 116 -16.36 21.41 -10.14
CA TRP A 116 -15.35 21.02 -11.13
C TRP A 116 -14.67 22.22 -11.82
N ALA A 117 -15.47 23.15 -12.34
CA ALA A 117 -14.96 24.31 -13.08
C ALA A 117 -14.17 25.30 -12.21
N LEU A 118 -14.32 25.24 -10.88
CA LEU A 118 -13.56 26.05 -9.92
C LEU A 118 -12.31 25.32 -9.46
N ALA A 119 -12.42 24.00 -9.23
CA ALA A 119 -11.37 23.17 -8.67
C ALA A 119 -10.27 22.82 -9.66
N VAL A 120 -10.58 22.79 -10.96
CA VAL A 120 -9.67 22.30 -12.00
C VAL A 120 -9.55 23.32 -13.11
N GLN A 121 -8.32 23.68 -13.44
CA GLN A 121 -7.99 24.63 -14.50
C GLN A 121 -7.43 23.89 -15.73
N PRO A 122 -7.59 24.46 -16.95
CA PRO A 122 -6.86 23.98 -18.13
C PRO A 122 -5.36 23.92 -17.86
N GLY A 123 -4.71 22.85 -18.32
CA GLY A 123 -3.30 22.53 -18.04
C GLY A 123 -3.06 21.93 -16.66
N GLY A 124 -4.09 21.77 -15.83
CA GLY A 124 -3.99 21.21 -14.49
C GLY A 124 -3.70 19.70 -14.46
N HIS A 125 -3.41 19.24 -13.24
CA HIS A 125 -3.26 17.82 -12.93
C HIS A 125 -4.44 17.33 -12.12
N VAL A 126 -4.99 16.19 -12.54
CA VAL A 126 -6.02 15.47 -11.79
C VAL A 126 -5.55 14.05 -11.56
N GLN A 127 -5.69 13.58 -10.33
CA GLN A 127 -5.42 12.20 -9.98
C GLN A 127 -6.72 11.42 -9.91
N VAL A 128 -6.70 10.24 -10.51
CA VAL A 128 -7.82 9.31 -10.52
C VAL A 128 -7.62 8.33 -9.38
N PHE A 129 -8.60 8.25 -8.49
CA PHE A 129 -8.62 7.30 -7.39
C PHE A 129 -9.79 6.34 -7.58
N GLU A 130 -9.52 5.07 -7.33
CA GLU A 130 -10.57 4.10 -7.08
C GLU A 130 -11.04 4.32 -5.63
N LYS A 131 -12.35 4.43 -5.41
CA LYS A 131 -12.96 4.33 -4.10
C LYS A 131 -12.62 2.93 -3.61
N ARG A 132 -11.47 2.79 -2.94
CA ARG A 132 -11.20 1.62 -2.11
C ARG A 132 -12.43 1.45 -1.27
N HIS A 133 -13.10 0.31 -1.44
CA HIS A 133 -14.29 -0.11 -0.71
C HIS A 133 -14.64 0.92 0.37
N GLN A 134 -15.40 1.97 0.02
CA GLN A 134 -16.34 2.47 1.01
C GLN A 134 -17.17 1.23 1.25
N MET A 135 -16.79 0.46 2.26
CA MET A 135 -17.39 -0.82 2.53
C MET A 135 -18.87 -0.49 2.54
N PRO A 136 -19.67 -1.05 1.60
CA PRO A 136 -21.09 -0.77 1.61
C PRO A 136 -21.51 -1.00 3.05
N SER A 137 -22.07 0.03 3.69
CA SER A 137 -22.54 -0.03 5.07
C SER A 137 -23.16 -1.40 5.24
N PRO A 138 -22.63 -2.28 6.11
CA PRO A 138 -22.87 -3.71 6.02
C PRO A 138 -24.36 -3.96 6.04
N SER A 139 -24.98 -4.10 4.87
CA SER A 139 -26.19 -4.86 4.76
C SER A 139 -25.73 -6.26 5.10
N GLN A 140 -26.21 -6.78 6.22
CA GLN A 140 -25.64 -7.90 6.97
C GLN A 140 -25.46 -9.21 6.17
N ASP A 141 -25.91 -9.24 4.92
CA ASP A 141 -26.02 -10.44 4.09
C ASP A 141 -24.89 -10.63 3.06
N LEU A 142 -24.08 -9.61 2.75
CA LEU A 142 -22.99 -9.73 1.75
C LEU A 142 -21.64 -9.94 2.43
N PHE A 143 -21.40 -11.16 2.92
CA PHE A 143 -20.04 -11.58 3.26
C PHE A 143 -19.25 -11.83 1.98
N TRP A 144 -18.33 -10.93 1.66
CA TRP A 144 -17.44 -11.06 0.51
C TRP A 144 -16.47 -12.22 0.73
N ASP A 145 -16.63 -13.29 -0.04
CA ASP A 145 -15.67 -14.38 -0.14
C ASP A 145 -14.45 -13.90 -0.96
N GLY A 146 -13.24 -14.30 -0.55
CA GLY A 146 -12.00 -13.92 -1.23
C GLY A 146 -10.75 -14.30 -0.45
N PRO A 147 -9.55 -14.22 -1.04
CA PRO A 147 -8.30 -14.44 -0.32
C PRO A 147 -7.99 -13.27 0.62
N ILE A 148 -7.34 -13.55 1.75
CA ILE A 148 -6.72 -12.58 2.66
C ILE A 148 -5.32 -13.06 3.03
N TYR A 149 -4.48 -12.16 3.51
CA TYR A 149 -3.16 -12.48 4.05
C TYR A 149 -3.24 -12.79 5.54
N LEU A 150 -2.62 -13.89 5.96
CA LEU A 150 -2.48 -14.28 7.36
C LEU A 150 -1.04 -14.04 7.82
N VAL A 151 -0.88 -13.36 8.95
CA VAL A 151 0.42 -13.07 9.58
C VAL A 151 0.44 -13.55 11.04
N PHE A 152 1.59 -14.02 11.49
CA PHE A 152 1.74 -14.56 12.85
C PHE A 152 2.54 -13.60 13.71
N GLY A 153 2.02 -13.28 14.89
CA GLY A 153 2.68 -12.43 15.87
C GLY A 153 3.17 -13.23 17.07
N LYS A 154 4.29 -12.78 17.64
CA LYS A 154 4.81 -13.26 18.92
C LYS A 154 5.05 -12.07 19.83
N THR A 155 4.46 -12.10 21.01
CA THR A 155 4.64 -11.06 22.02
C THR A 155 5.67 -11.49 23.06
N GLU A 156 6.74 -10.72 23.22
CA GLU A 156 7.74 -10.87 24.27
C GLU A 156 7.99 -9.51 24.90
N TYR A 157 7.92 -9.42 26.24
CA TYR A 157 8.18 -8.17 26.97
C TYR A 157 7.37 -6.95 26.47
N SER A 158 6.10 -7.17 26.10
CA SER A 158 5.20 -6.16 25.52
C SER A 158 5.53 -5.71 24.09
N LEU A 159 6.57 -6.27 23.47
CA LEU A 159 6.88 -6.06 22.05
C LEU A 159 6.29 -7.22 21.25
N THR A 160 5.48 -6.88 20.25
CA THR A 160 4.96 -7.86 19.30
C THR A 160 5.78 -7.82 18.02
N ALA A 161 6.37 -8.96 17.66
CA ALA A 161 7.04 -9.16 16.39
C ALA A 161 6.15 -9.99 15.46
N TRP A 162 5.77 -9.42 14.32
CA TRP A 162 5.02 -10.10 13.27
C TRP A 162 5.95 -10.80 12.27
N THR A 163 5.43 -11.80 11.56
CA THR A 163 6.10 -12.38 10.38
C THR A 163 6.27 -11.33 9.28
N LYS A 164 7.35 -11.43 8.50
CA LYS A 164 7.64 -10.47 7.41
C LYS A 164 6.75 -10.68 6.18
N SER A 165 6.67 -9.70 5.29
CA SER A 165 5.85 -9.73 4.07
C SER A 165 6.08 -10.96 3.20
N GLU A 166 7.34 -11.41 3.04
CA GLU A 166 7.67 -12.59 2.24
C GLU A 166 7.19 -13.91 2.88
N GLN A 167 6.71 -13.84 4.11
CA GLN A 167 6.22 -14.97 4.92
C GLN A 167 4.69 -14.95 5.06
N TYR A 168 4.00 -13.98 4.47
CA TYR A 168 2.55 -13.92 4.52
C TYR A 168 1.94 -15.16 3.87
N LEU A 169 0.84 -15.63 4.43
CA LEU A 169 0.11 -16.77 3.89
C LEU A 169 -1.24 -16.33 3.37
N MET A 170 -1.49 -16.58 2.09
CA MET A 170 -2.80 -16.34 1.52
C MET A 170 -3.75 -17.47 1.93
N ILE A 171 -4.85 -17.13 2.60
CA ILE A 171 -5.93 -18.04 2.97
C ILE A 171 -7.25 -17.48 2.46
N ASN A 172 -8.26 -18.31 2.20
CA ASN A 172 -9.60 -17.73 1.99
C ASN A 172 -10.08 -17.08 3.30
N ARG A 173 -10.83 -16.00 3.16
CA ARG A 173 -11.42 -15.24 4.25
C ARG A 173 -12.32 -16.14 5.09
N PRO A 174 -12.05 -16.30 6.41
CA PRO A 174 -12.85 -17.16 7.27
C PRO A 174 -14.23 -16.55 7.55
N LYS A 175 -15.29 -17.36 7.43
CA LYS A 175 -16.69 -16.94 7.61
C LYS A 175 -17.08 -16.73 9.07
N ASN A 176 -16.32 -17.32 9.99
CA ASN A 176 -16.48 -17.21 11.44
C ASN A 176 -15.15 -17.45 12.16
N TYR A 177 -15.15 -17.20 13.47
CA TYR A 177 -13.97 -17.35 14.33
C TYR A 177 -13.42 -18.78 14.34
N ALA A 178 -14.29 -19.80 14.40
CA ALA A 178 -13.88 -21.20 14.45
C ALA A 178 -13.10 -21.60 13.18
N GLU A 179 -13.57 -21.16 12.01
CA GLU A 179 -12.89 -21.36 10.74
C GLU A 179 -11.54 -20.64 10.69
N ALA A 180 -11.45 -19.43 11.25
CA ALA A 180 -10.20 -18.68 11.35
C ALA A 180 -9.16 -19.43 12.20
N VAL A 181 -9.56 -20.01 13.33
CA VAL A 181 -8.70 -20.84 14.17
C VAL A 181 -8.21 -22.07 13.42
N GLY A 182 -9.10 -22.79 12.72
CA GLY A 182 -8.74 -23.95 11.91
C GLY A 182 -7.71 -23.60 10.84
N ARG A 183 -7.98 -22.56 10.04
CA ARG A 183 -7.07 -22.08 9.00
C ARG A 183 -5.72 -21.61 9.55
N ALA A 184 -5.72 -20.89 10.67
CA ALA A 184 -4.49 -20.44 11.32
C ALA A 184 -3.63 -21.61 11.82
N ARG A 185 -4.24 -22.65 12.37
CA ARG A 185 -3.54 -23.88 12.81
C ARG A 185 -2.99 -24.69 11.64
N ASP A 186 -3.77 -24.86 10.58
CA ASP A 186 -3.33 -25.55 9.36
C ASP A 186 -2.15 -24.82 8.71
N ALA A 187 -2.25 -23.49 8.63
CA ALA A 187 -1.19 -22.61 8.17
C ALA A 187 0.06 -22.70 9.06
N ALA A 188 -0.14 -22.76 10.38
CA ALA A 188 0.93 -22.88 11.34
C ALA A 188 1.68 -24.21 11.23
N TYR A 189 0.95 -25.31 11.06
CA TYR A 189 1.55 -26.63 10.85
C TYR A 189 2.46 -26.66 9.62
N LYS A 190 2.06 -25.99 8.53
CA LYS A 190 2.84 -25.86 7.28
C LYS A 190 4.08 -24.99 7.41
N ARG A 191 4.17 -24.12 8.43
CA ARG A 191 5.28 -23.17 8.68
C ARG A 191 5.92 -23.36 10.06
N SER A 192 5.99 -24.60 10.54
CA SER A 192 6.48 -24.97 11.88
C SER A 192 7.92 -24.54 12.19
N ASN A 193 8.69 -24.17 11.16
CA ASN A 193 10.04 -23.62 11.28
C ASN A 193 10.08 -22.17 11.80
N LEU A 194 8.98 -21.42 11.75
CA LEU A 194 8.94 -20.02 12.20
C LEU A 194 8.69 -19.93 13.72
N PRO A 195 9.47 -19.14 14.48
CA PRO A 195 9.29 -18.98 15.93
C PRO A 195 7.91 -18.47 16.34
N GLN A 196 7.31 -17.56 15.55
CA GLN A 196 5.99 -16.99 15.78
C GLN A 196 4.86 -18.03 15.63
N VAL A 197 5.13 -19.10 14.89
CA VAL A 197 4.12 -20.07 14.46
C VAL A 197 3.99 -21.24 15.44
N LYS A 198 5.09 -21.63 16.11
CA LYS A 198 5.10 -22.78 17.03
C LYS A 198 3.98 -22.72 18.09
N PRO A 199 3.72 -21.58 18.76
CA PRO A 199 2.64 -21.50 19.74
C PRO A 199 1.25 -21.67 19.14
N VAL A 200 1.05 -21.22 17.89
CA VAL A 200 -0.24 -21.27 17.19
C VAL A 200 -0.60 -22.69 16.76
N ALA A 201 0.39 -23.53 16.45
CA ALA A 201 0.18 -24.93 16.09
C ALA A 201 -0.31 -25.80 17.27
N ASN A 202 -0.19 -25.33 18.52
CA ASN A 202 -0.64 -26.07 19.69
C ASN A 202 -2.18 -26.00 19.81
N PRO A 203 -2.91 -27.13 19.81
CA PRO A 203 -4.36 -27.10 19.94
C PRO A 203 -4.87 -26.59 21.30
N ALA A 204 -4.01 -26.59 22.33
CA ALA A 204 -4.35 -26.12 23.67
C ALA A 204 -4.21 -24.60 23.85
N THR A 205 -3.57 -23.89 22.91
CA THR A 205 -3.42 -22.42 23.02
C THR A 205 -4.65 -21.70 22.48
N THR A 206 -4.98 -20.60 23.13
CA THR A 206 -6.04 -19.71 22.65
C THR A 206 -5.44 -18.75 21.63
N LEU A 207 -6.14 -18.49 20.53
CA LEU A 207 -5.70 -17.54 19.53
C LEU A 207 -6.40 -16.20 19.73
N LYS A 208 -5.71 -15.10 19.47
CA LYS A 208 -6.30 -13.76 19.34
C LYS A 208 -6.02 -13.24 17.95
N PHE A 209 -7.02 -12.61 17.34
CA PHE A 209 -6.94 -12.06 15.99
C PHE A 209 -6.85 -10.54 16.01
N TYR A 210 -6.16 -10.01 15.02
CA TYR A 210 -5.87 -8.58 14.87
C TYR A 210 -6.07 -8.14 13.43
N ILE A 211 -6.46 -6.88 13.24
CA ILE A 211 -6.50 -6.22 11.94
C ILE A 211 -5.46 -5.13 11.87
N PHE A 212 -4.96 -4.84 10.68
CA PHE A 212 -3.96 -3.81 10.45
C PHE A 212 -4.57 -2.63 9.69
N ASP A 213 -4.17 -1.42 10.06
CA ASP A 213 -4.55 -0.21 9.32
C ASP A 213 -3.56 0.15 8.19
N ASP A 214 -2.44 -0.58 8.14
CA ASP A 214 -1.35 -0.41 7.19
C ASP A 214 -0.77 -1.77 6.78
N GLU A 215 -0.09 -1.81 5.64
CA GLU A 215 0.55 -3.02 5.10
C GLU A 215 1.90 -3.35 5.74
N HIS A 216 2.49 -2.39 6.45
CA HIS A 216 3.78 -2.49 7.13
C HIS A 216 3.68 -3.09 8.54
N LEU A 217 2.48 -3.50 8.95
CA LEU A 217 2.16 -4.06 10.25
C LEU A 217 2.52 -3.15 11.43
N THR A 218 2.55 -1.82 11.23
CA THR A 218 2.99 -0.88 12.28
C THR A 218 1.90 -0.55 13.27
N ARG A 219 0.64 -0.59 12.83
CA ARG A 219 -0.54 -0.34 13.67
C ARG A 219 -1.57 -1.44 13.49
N TRP A 220 -2.01 -2.01 14.61
CA TRP A 220 -2.98 -3.09 14.63
C TRP A 220 -3.95 -2.98 15.80
N PHE A 221 -5.13 -3.54 15.60
CA PHE A 221 -6.23 -3.53 16.56
C PHE A 221 -6.72 -4.94 16.80
N ALA A 222 -6.97 -5.30 18.06
CA ALA A 222 -7.52 -6.60 18.39
C ALA A 222 -8.98 -6.68 17.90
N ILE A 223 -9.34 -7.79 17.27
CA ILE A 223 -10.74 -8.09 16.99
C ILE A 223 -11.48 -8.23 18.33
N PRO A 224 -12.68 -7.61 18.50
CA PRO A 224 -13.42 -7.67 19.76
C PRO A 224 -13.66 -9.11 20.22
N PRO A 225 -13.49 -9.44 21.52
CA PRO A 225 -13.70 -10.80 22.01
C PRO A 225 -15.10 -11.37 21.73
N ALA A 226 -16.12 -10.51 21.65
CA ALA A 226 -17.50 -10.92 21.33
C ALA A 226 -17.61 -11.55 19.92
N ALA A 227 -16.72 -11.21 18.99
CA ALA A 227 -16.70 -11.78 17.64
C ALA A 227 -16.31 -13.27 17.63
N ALA A 228 -15.82 -13.81 18.76
CA ALA A 228 -15.57 -15.24 18.90
C ALA A 228 -16.86 -16.07 18.94
N THR A 229 -17.97 -15.44 19.32
CA THR A 229 -19.29 -16.08 19.45
C THR A 229 -20.38 -15.45 18.56
N ASP A 230 -20.08 -14.31 17.94
CA ASP A 230 -21.00 -13.58 17.06
C ASP A 230 -20.42 -13.53 15.64
N ASP A 231 -20.98 -14.35 14.74
CA ASP A 231 -20.57 -14.44 13.34
C ASP A 231 -20.79 -13.13 12.58
N ALA A 232 -21.80 -12.33 12.92
CA ALA A 232 -22.04 -11.04 12.26
C ALA A 232 -20.93 -10.05 12.62
N LEU A 233 -20.60 -9.97 13.92
CA LEU A 233 -19.50 -9.13 14.40
C LEU A 233 -18.14 -9.59 13.86
N TRP A 234 -17.94 -10.91 13.73
CA TRP A 234 -16.74 -11.46 13.07
C TRP A 234 -16.62 -11.00 11.62
N LYS A 235 -17.71 -11.11 10.85
CA LYS A 235 -17.74 -10.75 9.42
C LYS A 235 -17.52 -9.26 9.18
N GLU A 236 -17.93 -8.42 10.12
CA GLU A 236 -17.67 -6.98 10.14
C GLU A 236 -16.20 -6.68 10.50
N ALA A 237 -15.65 -7.39 11.48
CA ALA A 237 -14.31 -7.13 11.98
C ALA A 237 -13.19 -7.74 11.10
N VAL A 238 -13.41 -8.89 10.46
CA VAL A 238 -12.40 -9.56 9.65
C VAL A 238 -12.12 -8.77 8.37
N PRO A 239 -10.85 -8.55 7.99
CA PRO A 239 -10.50 -7.73 6.83
C PRO A 239 -11.18 -8.25 5.56
N GLY A 240 -11.48 -7.32 4.65
CA GLY A 240 -11.95 -7.66 3.30
C GLY A 240 -10.89 -8.41 2.49
N PRO A 241 -11.24 -8.87 1.27
CA PRO A 241 -10.28 -9.50 0.37
C PRO A 241 -8.99 -8.69 0.22
N LEU A 242 -7.87 -9.40 0.16
CA LEU A 242 -6.49 -8.87 0.12
C LEU A 242 -6.04 -8.10 1.38
N GLY A 243 -6.90 -7.98 2.40
CA GLY A 243 -6.49 -7.41 3.70
C GLY A 243 -5.67 -8.40 4.54
N ILE A 244 -5.11 -7.90 5.63
CA ILE A 244 -4.19 -8.65 6.50
C ILE A 244 -4.87 -8.99 7.83
N LEU A 245 -4.91 -10.28 8.15
CA LEU A 245 -5.38 -10.83 9.43
C LEU A 245 -4.18 -11.31 10.25
N GLY A 246 -3.96 -10.69 11.40
CA GLY A 246 -2.94 -11.08 12.36
C GLY A 246 -3.44 -12.12 13.34
N VAL A 247 -2.59 -13.06 13.74
CA VAL A 247 -2.89 -14.04 14.79
C VAL A 247 -1.75 -14.14 15.80
N ILE A 248 -2.09 -14.14 17.10
CA ILE A 248 -1.16 -14.35 18.22
C ILE A 248 -1.72 -15.44 19.11
N ALA A 249 -0.90 -16.42 19.51
CA ALA A 249 -1.27 -17.38 20.54
C ALA A 249 -1.09 -16.75 21.93
N THR A 250 -2.07 -16.96 22.82
CA THR A 250 -2.07 -16.49 24.21
C THR A 250 -2.27 -17.65 25.18
#